data_AF-A0A6L9KW53-F1
#
_entry.id   AF-A0A6L9KW53-F1
#
_cell.length_a   1.000
_cell.length_b   1.000
_cell.length_c   1.000
_cell.angle_alpha   90.00
_cell.angle_beta   90.00
_cell.angle_gamma   90.00
#
_symmetry.space_group_name_H-M   'P 1'
#
loop_
_entity.id
_entity.type
_entity.pdbx_description
1 polymer ?
#
loop_
_entity_poly.entity_id
_entity_poly.type
_entity_poly.pdbx_seq_one_letter_code
_entity_poly.pdbx_strand_id
1 'polypeptide(L)'
;MIAWLKNKSGFIAYELYEGSECWSDRIAWENQEFAQNGLKDFLTTAIAKKMIHLVEDGYSSFSGQKIASNQSEESAPYDHPRI
;
A
#
# COMPACT_ATOMS: atom_id res chain seq x y z
N MET A 1 -6.31 -11.54 6.26
CA MET A 1 -5.51 -10.30 6.25
C MET A 1 -6.39 -9.05 6.11
N ILE A 2 -7.19 -8.93 5.04
CA ILE A 2 -8.05 -7.74 4.78
C ILE A 2 -8.98 -7.40 5.95
N ALA A 3 -9.68 -8.38 6.53
CA ALA A 3 -10.56 -8.16 7.68
C ALA A 3 -9.82 -7.60 8.91
N TRP A 4 -8.54 -7.95 9.07
CA TRP A 4 -7.69 -7.40 10.13
C TRP A 4 -7.26 -5.95 9.81
N LEU A 5 -6.87 -5.68 8.55
CA LEU A 5 -6.47 -4.35 8.09
C LEU A 5 -7.60 -3.31 8.23
N LYS A 6 -8.84 -3.71 7.92
CA LYS A 6 -10.02 -2.83 8.04
C LYS A 6 -10.28 -2.29 9.45
N ASN A 7 -9.71 -2.94 10.48
CA ASN A 7 -9.85 -2.50 11.87
C ASN A 7 -8.65 -1.67 12.36
N LYS A 8 -7.72 -1.29 11.47
CA LYS A 8 -6.54 -0.51 11.83
C LYS A 8 -6.74 0.96 11.52
N SER A 9 -6.31 1.82 12.45
CA SER A 9 -6.35 3.27 12.28
C SER A 9 -5.53 3.71 11.07
N GLY A 10 -6.09 4.61 10.27
CA GLY A 10 -5.44 5.16 9.08
C GLY A 10 -5.29 4.20 7.91
N PHE A 11 -5.89 3.00 7.93
CA PHE A 11 -5.93 2.11 6.77
C PHE A 11 -6.80 2.71 5.66
N ILE A 12 -6.28 2.78 4.43
CA ILE A 12 -6.99 3.31 3.26
C ILE A 12 -7.39 2.20 2.32
N ALA A 13 -6.42 1.40 1.85
CA ALA A 13 -6.64 0.42 0.80
C ALA A 13 -5.66 -0.74 0.88
N TYR A 14 -6.07 -1.85 0.26
CA TYR A 14 -5.25 -3.04 0.07
C TYR A 14 -5.41 -3.52 -1.37
N GLU A 15 -4.28 -3.83 -2.01
CA GLU A 15 -4.21 -4.37 -3.36
C GLU A 15 -3.30 -5.61 -3.33
N LEU A 16 -3.72 -6.67 -4.03
CA LEU A 16 -2.91 -7.86 -4.25
C LEU A 16 -2.51 -7.89 -5.72
N TYR A 17 -1.21 -7.94 -5.96
CA TYR A 17 -0.64 -8.13 -7.29
C TYR A 17 -0.10 -9.55 -7.42
N GLU A 18 -0.55 -10.25 -8.45
CA GLU A 18 -0.08 -11.57 -8.81
C GLU A 18 0.81 -11.45 -10.05
N GLY A 19 2.09 -11.76 -9.88
CA GLY A 19 3.06 -11.91 -10.95
C GLY A 19 3.39 -13.37 -11.23
N SER A 20 4.09 -13.62 -12.33
CA SER A 20 4.51 -14.97 -12.72
C SER A 20 5.49 -15.63 -11.75
N GLU A 21 6.23 -14.83 -10.99
CA GLU A 21 7.28 -15.30 -10.08
C GLU A 21 7.03 -14.92 -8.60
N CYS A 22 6.19 -13.93 -8.34
CA CYS A 22 5.94 -13.45 -6.99
C CYS A 22 4.53 -12.86 -6.84
N TRP A 23 4.06 -12.88 -5.60
CA TRP A 23 2.87 -12.16 -5.18
C TRP A 23 3.31 -10.96 -4.35
N SER A 24 2.63 -9.81 -4.52
CA SER A 24 2.93 -8.59 -3.78
C SER A 24 1.67 -8.00 -3.18
N ASP A 25 1.69 -7.82 -1.86
CA ASP A 25 0.68 -7.10 -1.12
C ASP A 25 1.05 -5.61 -1.04
N ARG A 26 0.17 -4.72 -1.50
CA ARG A 26 0.30 -3.27 -1.31
C ARG A 26 -0.75 -2.78 -0.33
N ILE A 27 -0.31 -2.08 0.71
CA ILE A 27 -1.20 -1.50 1.74
C ILE A 27 -0.99 0.01 1.75
N ALA A 28 -2.08 0.76 1.56
CA ALA A 28 -2.07 2.21 1.66
C ALA A 28 -2.55 2.66 3.04
N TRP A 29 -1.82 3.63 3.60
CA TRP A 29 -2.11 4.26 4.88
C TRP A 29 -2.20 5.78 4.71
N GLU A 30 -2.96 6.43 5.58
CA GLU A 30 -3.15 7.88 5.59
C GLU A 30 -1.85 8.66 5.76
N ASN A 31 -0.92 8.13 6.56
CA ASN A 31 0.39 8.71 6.74
C ASN A 31 1.43 7.65 7.14
N GLN A 32 2.68 8.09 7.23
CA GLN A 32 3.81 7.23 7.57
C GLN A 32 3.70 6.65 8.99
N GLU A 33 3.17 7.39 9.95
CA GLU A 33 3.03 6.93 11.33
C GLU A 33 2.09 5.72 11.41
N PHE A 34 0.91 5.81 10.78
CA PHE A 34 -0.02 4.68 10.71
C PHE A 34 0.57 3.49 9.96
N ALA A 35 1.31 3.72 8.87
CA ALA A 35 2.00 2.64 8.15
C ALA A 35 3.01 1.89 9.03
N GLN A 36 3.84 2.63 9.77
CA GLN A 36 4.85 2.03 10.65
C GLN A 36 4.22 1.29 11.83
N ASN A 37 3.18 1.86 12.44
CA ASN A 37 2.46 1.21 13.54
C ASN A 37 1.72 -0.03 13.06
N GLY A 38 1.05 0.04 11.91
CA GLY A 38 0.38 -1.09 11.26
C GLY A 38 1.36 -2.22 10.92
N LEU A 39 2.56 -1.91 10.44
CA LEU A 39 3.61 -2.90 10.21
C LEU A 39 4.07 -3.57 11.51
N LYS A 40 4.40 -2.79 12.54
CA LYS A 40 4.80 -3.33 13.84
C LYS A 40 3.74 -4.28 14.40
N ASP A 41 2.48 -3.85 14.38
CA ASP A 41 1.33 -4.66 14.80
C ASP A 41 1.21 -5.94 13.97
N PHE A 42 1.33 -5.85 12.64
CA PHE A 42 1.22 -6.99 11.75
C PHE A 42 2.26 -8.05 12.08
N LEU A 43 3.52 -7.66 12.29
CA LEU A 43 4.63 -8.57 12.60
C LEU A 43 4.43 -9.36 13.90
N THR A 44 3.57 -8.89 14.82
CA THR A 44 3.23 -9.65 16.03
C THR A 44 2.23 -10.78 15.78
N THR A 45 1.50 -10.74 14.67
CA THR A 45 0.40 -11.68 14.38
C THR A 45 0.91 -13.08 14.04
N ALA A 46 0.08 -14.09 14.34
CA ALA A 46 0.40 -15.47 13.98
C ALA A 46 0.54 -15.68 12.46
N ILE A 47 -0.21 -14.90 11.66
CA ILE A 47 -0.13 -14.97 10.20
C ILE A 47 1.19 -14.40 9.67
N ALA A 48 1.65 -13.25 10.17
CA ALA A 48 2.93 -12.68 9.77
C ALA A 48 4.09 -13.61 10.11
N LYS A 49 4.07 -14.20 11.30
CA LYS A 49 5.06 -15.22 11.70
C LYS A 49 5.07 -16.38 10.71
N LYS A 50 3.92 -16.94 10.36
CA LYS A 50 3.83 -18.03 9.37
C LYS A 50 4.35 -17.60 7.99
N MET A 51 4.00 -16.40 7.53
CA MET A 51 4.44 -15.88 6.22
C MET A 51 5.95 -15.68 6.15
N ILE A 52 6.58 -15.16 7.20
CA ILE A 52 8.04 -14.97 7.24
C ILE A 52 8.78 -16.30 7.06
N HIS A 53 8.23 -17.42 7.57
CA HIS A 53 8.85 -18.75 7.41
C HIS A 53 8.63 -19.37 6.02
N LEU A 54 7.78 -18.78 5.18
CA LEU A 54 7.58 -19.24 3.79
C LEU A 54 8.57 -18.60 2.81
N VAL A 55 9.35 -17.62 3.27
CA VAL A 55 10.24 -16.83 2.43
C VAL A 55 11.68 -17.13 2.82
N GLU A 56 12.56 -17.35 1.85
CA GLU A 56 14.00 -17.54 2.11
C GLU A 56 14.58 -16.34 2.86
N ASP A 57 15.58 -16.59 3.70
CA ASP A 57 16.28 -15.53 4.44
C ASP A 57 16.80 -14.46 3.46
N GLY A 58 16.38 -13.21 3.67
CA GLY A 58 16.73 -12.06 2.81
C GLY A 58 15.71 -11.72 1.71
N TYR A 59 14.68 -12.54 1.49
CA TYR A 59 13.63 -12.27 0.48
C TYR A 59 12.39 -11.57 1.04
N SER A 60 12.40 -11.17 2.31
CA SER A 60 11.36 -10.32 2.89
C SER A 60 11.82 -8.87 2.92
N SER A 61 11.04 -7.99 2.29
CA SER A 61 11.27 -6.55 2.37
C SER A 61 9.96 -5.83 2.68
N PHE A 62 10.04 -4.86 3.60
CA PHE A 62 8.97 -3.91 3.85
C PHE A 62 9.48 -2.55 3.38
N SER A 63 8.88 -2.04 2.30
CA SER A 63 9.22 -0.73 1.75
C SER A 63 7.98 0.16 1.75
N GLY A 64 8.19 1.45 1.97
CA GLY A 64 7.14 2.46 1.97
C GLY A 64 7.54 3.62 1.08
N GLN A 65 6.57 4.12 0.30
CA GLN A 65 6.76 5.30 -0.53
C GLN A 65 5.69 6.33 -0.17
N LYS A 66 6.10 7.60 -0.02
CA LYS A 66 5.15 8.71 0.05
C LYS A 66 4.58 8.95 -1.34
N ILE A 67 3.27 8.79 -1.50
CA ILE A 67 2.60 9.18 -2.74
C ILE A 67 2.45 10.70 -2.71
N ALA A 68 3.16 11.40 -3.59
CA ALA A 68 2.90 12.82 -3.82
C ALA A 68 1.54 12.93 -4.51
N SER A 69 0.62 13.69 -3.90
CA SER A 69 -0.62 14.09 -4.53
C SER A 69 -0.29 15.07 -5.67
N ASN A 70 -0.11 14.55 -6.89
CA ASN A 70 -0.20 15.39 -8.08
C ASN A 70 -1.68 15.69 -8.32
N GLN A 71 -2.21 16.71 -7.62
CA GLN A 71 -3.36 17.45 -8.13
C GLN A 71 -2.85 18.33 -9.27
N SER A 72 -2.84 17.79 -10.49
CA SER A 72 -2.94 18.63 -11.67
C SER A 72 -4.43 18.89 -11.89
N GLU A 73 -4.95 19.91 -11.22
CA GLU A 73 -6.24 20.50 -11.58
C GLU A 73 -6.11 21.10 -12.98
N GLU A 74 -6.89 20.52 -13.90
CA GLU A 74 -7.80 21.24 -14.79
C GLU A 74 -7.25 22.48 -15.53
N SER A 75 -6.82 22.30 -16.78
CA SER A 75 -7.00 23.32 -17.81
C SER A 75 -8.24 22.97 -18.64
N ALA A 76 -9.31 23.73 -18.40
CA ALA A 76 -10.62 23.63 -19.05
C ALA A 76 -10.55 23.71 -20.60
N PRO A 77 -11.58 23.20 -21.30
CA PRO A 77 -11.58 23.07 -22.75
C PRO A 77 -12.18 24.31 -23.48
N TYR A 78 -11.72 24.49 -24.73
CA TYR A 78 -12.22 25.36 -25.81
C TYR A 78 -11.86 26.86 -25.80
N ASP A 79 -10.97 27.22 -26.72
CA ASP A 79 -11.02 28.52 -27.41
C ASP A 79 -11.03 28.24 -28.93
N HIS A 80 -12.19 28.42 -29.56
CA HIS A 80 -12.33 28.41 -31.01
C HIS A 80 -12.18 29.85 -31.52
N PRO A 81 -11.11 30.21 -32.24
CA PRO A 81 -11.11 31.44 -32.99
C PRO A 81 -12.01 31.28 -34.23
N ARG A 82 -13.02 32.16 -34.32
CA ARG A 82 -13.77 32.43 -35.55
C ARG A 82 -12.81 32.90 -36.63
N ILE A 83 -12.78 32.20 -37.77
CA ILE A 83 -12.48 32.77 -39.09
C ILE A 83 -13.46 32.16 -40.09
#